data_AF-A0A531M656-F1
#
_entry.id   AF-A0A531M656-F1
#
_cell.length_a   1.000
_cell.length_b   1.000
_cell.length_c   1.000
_cell.angle_alpha   90.00
_cell.angle_beta   90.00
_cell.angle_gamma   90.00
#
_symmetry.space_group_name_H-M   'P 1'
#
loop_
_entity.id
_entity.type
_entity.pdbx_description
1 polymer ?
#
loop_
_entity_poly.entity_id
_entity_poly.type
_entity_poly.pdbx_seq_one_letter_code
_entity_poly.pdbx_strand_id
1 'polypeptide(L)' 'GRMDEANAAVRETLKQYPDLTVESMINEVGLSTSERSRFIETMPLAGFPACAKPEALAKLAKPVRLPECEAGEAQPLGQP' A
#
# COMPACT_ATOMS: atom_id res chain seq x y z
N GLY A 1 -15.91 -17.22 6.10
CA GLY A 1 -15.15 -17.37 7.37
C GLY A 1 -14.53 -16.05 7.76
N ARG A 2 -13.72 -15.99 8.83
CA ARG A 2 -13.11 -14.73 9.32
C ARG A 2 -12.24 -14.02 8.26
N MET A 3 -11.64 -14.77 7.33
CA MET A 3 -10.88 -14.21 6.21
C MET A 3 -11.79 -13.59 5.13
N ASP A 4 -12.90 -14.25 4.77
CA ASP A 4 -13.88 -13.69 3.83
C ASP A 4 -14.49 -12.39 4.38
N GLU A 5 -14.78 -12.36 5.68
CA GLU A 5 -15.30 -11.16 6.34
C GLU A 5 -14.30 -10.01 6.31
N ALA A 6 -13.02 -10.30 6.62
CA ALA A 6 -11.95 -9.31 6.51
C ALA A 6 -11.81 -8.77 5.08
N ASN A 7 -11.83 -9.65 4.08
CA ASN A 7 -11.73 -9.23 2.67
C ASN A 7 -12.93 -8.37 2.25
N ALA A 8 -14.14 -8.75 2.64
CA ALA A 8 -15.34 -7.97 2.37
C ALA A 8 -15.27 -6.57 3.01
N ALA A 9 -14.80 -6.50 4.27
CA ALA A 9 -14.57 -5.22 4.95
C ALA A 9 -13.55 -4.35 4.21
N VAL A 10 -12.43 -4.93 3.78
CA VAL A 10 -11.42 -4.21 2.97
C VAL A 10 -12.03 -3.68 1.67
N ARG A 11 -12.83 -4.47 0.97
CA ARG A 11 -13.51 -4.04 -0.25
C ARG A 11 -14.44 -2.85 -0.02
N GLU A 12 -15.20 -2.85 1.08
CA GLU A 12 -16.06 -1.70 1.43
C GLU A 12 -15.24 -0.48 1.85
N THR A 13 -14.13 -0.66 2.56
CA THR A 13 -13.21 0.43 2.91
C THR A 13 -12.61 1.08 1.66
N LEU A 14 -12.16 0.28 0.69
CA LEU A 14 -11.55 0.78 -0.54
C LEU A 14 -12.52 1.54 -1.45
N LYS A 15 -13.84 1.30 -1.35
CA LYS A 15 -14.84 2.13 -2.04
C LYS A 15 -14.85 3.57 -1.53
N GLN A 16 -14.58 3.77 -0.24
CA GLN A 16 -14.56 5.09 0.40
C GLN A 16 -13.16 5.72 0.34
N TYR A 17 -12.12 4.88 0.43
CA TYR A 17 -10.73 5.28 0.49
C TYR A 17 -9.91 4.51 -0.57
N PRO A 18 -10.04 4.86 -1.85
CA PRO A 18 -9.38 4.12 -2.93
C PRO A 18 -7.86 4.25 -2.93
N ASP A 19 -7.31 5.22 -2.19
CA ASP A 19 -5.87 5.43 -2.05
C ASP A 19 -5.29 4.73 -0.80
N LEU A 20 -6.12 4.02 -0.03
CA LEU A 20 -5.69 3.27 1.15
C LEU A 20 -4.95 1.99 0.72
N THR A 21 -3.65 2.01 0.90
CA THR A 21 -2.71 0.97 0.47
C THR A 21 -1.68 0.73 1.58
N VAL A 22 -0.88 -0.32 1.46
CA VAL A 22 0.22 -0.55 2.41
C VAL A 22 1.20 0.61 2.36
N GLU A 23 1.61 1.04 1.15
CA GLU A 23 2.50 2.19 0.98
C GLU A 23 1.92 3.49 1.54
N SER A 24 0.62 3.76 1.39
CA SER A 24 0.03 4.97 2.00
C SER A 24 0.09 4.91 3.52
N MET A 25 -0.17 3.74 4.11
CA MET A 25 -0.18 3.57 5.57
C MET A 25 1.22 3.65 6.18
N ILE A 26 2.23 2.95 5.62
CA ILE A 26 3.59 2.98 6.19
C ILE A 26 4.26 4.35 6.07
N ASN A 27 3.72 5.21 5.20
CA ASN A 27 4.20 6.58 5.01
C ASN A 27 3.49 7.62 5.89
N GLU A 28 2.52 7.21 6.70
CA GLU A 28 1.89 8.09 7.68
C GLU A 28 2.91 8.62 8.69
N VAL A 29 2.74 9.88 9.08
CA VAL A 29 3.63 10.56 10.03
C VAL A 29 3.45 9.97 11.42
N GLY A 30 4.56 9.67 12.10
CA GLY A 30 4.56 9.21 13.49
C GLY A 30 4.65 7.70 13.68
N LEU A 31 4.63 6.90 12.61
CA LEU A 31 4.83 5.45 12.71
C LEU A 31 6.28 5.07 12.99
N SER A 32 6.48 4.26 14.03
CA SER A 32 7.74 3.60 14.31
C SER A 32 8.08 2.52 13.27
N THR A 33 9.33 2.10 13.23
CA THR A 33 9.78 1.00 12.36
C THR A 33 8.99 -0.29 12.59
N SER A 34 8.70 -0.63 13.85
CA SER A 34 7.95 -1.84 14.19
C SER A 34 6.50 -1.80 13.70
N GLU A 35 5.86 -0.63 13.76
CA GLU A 35 4.51 -0.45 13.24
C GLU A 35 4.49 -0.55 11.71
N ARG A 36 5.50 0.05 11.05
CA ARG A 36 5.67 -0.07 9.60
C ARG A 36 5.77 -1.54 9.19
N SER A 37 6.68 -2.31 9.81
CA SER A 37 6.83 -3.74 9.50
C SER A 37 5.51 -4.50 9.69
N ARG A 38 4.78 -4.24 10.77
CA ARG A 38 3.49 -4.88 11.02
C ARG A 38 2.47 -4.62 9.91
N PHE A 39 2.40 -3.40 9.38
CA PHE A 39 1.50 -3.10 8.26
C PHE A 39 1.92 -3.83 6.98
N ILE A 40 3.22 -3.87 6.69
CA ILE A 40 3.77 -4.59 5.54
C ILE A 40 3.38 -6.06 5.58
N GLU A 41 3.46 -6.69 6.76
CA GLU A 41 3.17 -8.11 6.91
C GLU A 41 1.66 -8.42 6.89
N THR A 42 0.82 -7.56 7.48
CA THR A 42 -0.59 -7.93 7.78
C THR A 42 -1.62 -7.36 6.82
N MET A 43 -1.39 -6.17 6.26
CA MET A 43 -2.36 -5.55 5.36
C MET A 43 -2.54 -6.31 4.03
N PRO A 44 -1.48 -6.83 3.37
CA PRO A 44 -1.66 -7.65 2.18
C PRO A 44 -2.50 -8.90 2.45
N LEU A 45 -2.32 -9.54 3.61
CA LEU A 45 -3.08 -10.73 4.01
C LEU A 45 -4.58 -10.43 4.20
N ALA A 46 -4.93 -9.19 4.57
CA ALA A 46 -6.32 -8.74 4.66
C ALA A 46 -6.91 -8.36 3.28
N GLY A 47 -6.07 -8.24 2.25
CA GLY A 47 -6.48 -7.90 0.88
C GLY A 47 -6.29 -6.43 0.50
N PHE A 48 -5.54 -5.65 1.28
CA PHE A 48 -5.19 -4.29 0.88
C PHE A 48 -4.16 -4.30 -0.26
N PRO A 49 -4.25 -3.38 -1.22
CA PRO A 49 -3.22 -3.24 -2.24
C PRO A 49 -1.88 -2.79 -1.62
N ALA A 50 -0.78 -3.37 -2.08
CA ALA A 50 0.56 -3.00 -1.61
C ALA A 50 0.92 -1.57 -2.02
N CYS A 51 0.79 -1.26 -3.31
CA CYS A 51 1.36 -0.05 -3.89
C CYS A 51 0.39 1.12 -3.90
N ALA A 52 0.89 2.27 -3.45
CA ALA A 52 0.19 3.54 -3.53
C ALA A 52 0.31 4.12 -4.94
N LYS A 53 -0.63 5.00 -5.30
CA LYS A 53 -0.49 5.77 -6.53
C LYS A 53 0.63 6.81 -6.39
N PRO A 54 1.34 7.17 -7.48
CA PRO A 54 2.40 8.17 -7.43
C PRO A 54 1.96 9.51 -6.84
N GLU A 55 0.72 9.95 -7.09
CA GLU A 55 0.17 11.22 -6.61
C GLU A 55 -0.01 11.25 -5.08
N ALA A 56 -0.26 10.09 -4.46
CA ALA A 56 -0.34 9.98 -3.00
C ALA A 56 1.04 10.11 -2.35
N LEU A 57 2.09 9.64 -3.03
CA LEU A 57 3.47 9.69 -2.55
C LEU A 57 4.18 11.01 -2.88
N ALA A 58 3.76 11.70 -3.94
CA ALA A 58 4.38 12.96 -4.39
C ALA A 58 4.34 14.10 -3.35
N LYS A 59 3.43 14.02 -2.38
CA LYS A 59 3.30 14.99 -1.27
C LYS A 59 4.32 14.76 -0.16
N LEU A 60 5.04 13.64 -0.18
CA LEU A 60 5.98 13.22 0.84
C LEU A 60 7.40 13.57 0.41
N ALA A 61 8.19 14.15 1.32
CA ALA A 61 9.56 14.56 1.01
C ALA A 61 10.47 13.36 0.68
N LYS A 62 10.27 12.22 1.35
CA LYS A 62 11.01 10.96 1.17
C LYS A 62 10.08 9.78 1.45
N PRO A 63 9.23 9.39 0.49
CA PRO A 63 8.35 8.25 0.68
C PRO A 63 9.17 6.96 0.83
N VAL A 64 8.81 6.14 1.80
CA VAL A 64 9.26 4.75 1.89
C VAL A 64 8.51 3.96 0.84
N ARG A 65 9.26 3.27 -0.03
CA ARG A 65 8.69 2.42 -1.07
C ARG A 65 8.84 0.96 -0.69
N LEU A 66 7.86 0.15 -1.09
CA LEU A 66 7.96 -1.30 -0.98
C LEU A 66 8.73 -1.87 -2.18
N PRO A 67 9.53 -2.95 -2.00
CA PRO A 67 10.33 -3.51 -3.10
C PRO A 67 9.51 -3.87 -4.34
N GLU A 68 8.32 -4.43 -4.16
CA GLU A 68 7.41 -4.80 -5.25
C GLU A 68 6.82 -3.59 -5.98
N CYS A 69 6.79 -2.42 -5.34
CA CYS A 69 6.27 -1.18 -5.90
C CYS A 69 7.35 -0.38 -6.63
N GLU A 70 8.62 -0.48 -6.20
CA GLU A 70 9.77 0.05 -6.92
C GLU A 70 10.06 -0.76 -8.21
N ALA A 71 9.90 -2.09 -8.14
CA ALA A 71 10.07 -2.96 -9.30
C ALA A 71 9.04 -2.70 -10.42
N GLY A 72 7.87 -2.13 -10.07
CA GLY A 72 6.85 -1.69 -11.02
C GLY A 72 7.16 -0.37 -11.75
N GLU A 73 8.06 0.46 -11.20
CA GLU A 73 8.52 1.71 -11.84
C GLU A 73 9.70 1.49 -12.80
N ALA A 74 10.43 0.38 -12.65
CA ALA A 74 11.59 0.03 -13.46
C ALA A 74 11.26 -0.64 -14.82
N GLN A 75 10.16 -0.26 -15.47
CA GLN A 75 9.91 -0.58 -16.88
C GLN A 75 9.26 0.58 -17.64
N PRO A 76 10.03 1.44 -18.32
CA PRO A 76 9.66 1.90 -19.66
C PRO A 76 10.20 0.86 -20.66
N LEU A 77 9.71 -0.38 -20.62
CA LEU A 77 10.10 -1.36 -21.63
C LEU A 77 9.22 -1.17 -22.87
N GLY A 78 9.74 -0.29 -23.74
CA GLY A 78 9.75 -0.42 -25.20
C GLY A 78 8.46 -0.87 -25.89
N GLN A 79 7.90 0.05 -26.67
CA GLN A 79 7.29 -0.27 -27.96
C GLN A 79 8.09 -1.36 -28.69
N PRO A 80 7.39 -2.37 -29.20
CA PRO A 80 7.33 -2.56 -30.65
C PRO A 80 5.91 -2.54 -31.21
#